data_AF-A0A1H1FCB9-F1
#
_entry.id   AF-A0A1H1FCB9-F1
#
_cell.length_a   1.000
_cell.length_b   1.000
_cell.length_c   1.000
_cell.angle_alpha   90.00
_cell.angle_beta   90.00
_cell.angle_gamma   90.00
#
_symmetry.space_group_name_H-M   'P 1'
#
loop_
_entity.id
_entity.type
_entity.pdbx_description
1 polymer ?
#
loop_
_entity_poly.entity_id
_entity_poly.type
_entity_poly.pdbx_seq_one_letter_code
_entity_poly.pdbx_strand_id
1 'polypeptide(L)'
;MNDFRTLSRTGTCDAADTDEPMGVFEILNSSMPAATSAAFIATKHDQDALIRTIGQRMREARELCNLTQSEAARRLGYANPSKLSKVEAATDTNSVPLWLIHSASKLYEVSVDYLFGITDDWETGVPRGTQAFLLDAWQKMRERDLLALDRLHREVVAVSGGAGAMLCAVKELSAAISLYCSRNPGFAETLGSATVMHRLGRLEAAATVAEVDLRKLRLSSQEVV
;
A
#
# COMPACT_ATOMS: atom_id res chain seq x y z
N MET A 1 36.41 -44.39 8.40
CA MET A 1 37.82 -44.01 8.18
C MET A 1 37.86 -42.49 8.25
N ASN A 2 38.21 -41.86 9.37
CA ASN A 2 39.49 -41.96 10.12
C ASN A 2 40.67 -41.55 9.22
N ASP A 3 41.62 -40.69 9.58
CA ASP A 3 41.87 -39.87 10.79
C ASP A 3 42.92 -38.77 10.41
N PHE A 4 43.48 -37.84 11.21
CA PHE A 4 43.58 -37.68 12.67
C PHE A 4 43.95 -36.20 13.05
N ARG A 5 43.92 -35.87 14.35
CA ARG A 5 44.87 -35.05 15.17
C ARG A 5 45.53 -33.77 14.58
N THR A 6 45.30 -32.57 15.11
CA THR A 6 45.83 -31.95 16.38
C THR A 6 47.35 -31.77 16.47
N LEU A 7 47.79 -30.53 16.78
CA LEU A 7 49.01 -30.03 17.50
C LEU A 7 49.24 -28.56 17.01
N SER A 8 49.77 -27.58 17.75
CA SER A 8 49.94 -27.35 19.20
C SER A 8 50.36 -25.88 19.46
N ARG A 9 50.06 -25.35 20.66
CA ARG A 9 50.66 -24.10 21.21
C ARG A 9 52.19 -24.20 21.33
N THR A 10 52.89 -23.07 21.17
CA THR A 10 53.93 -22.49 22.09
C THR A 10 54.47 -21.18 21.50
N GLY A 11 54.25 -20.04 22.17
CA GLY A 11 55.31 -19.27 22.86
C GLY A 11 55.50 -17.90 22.18
N THR A 12 55.97 -16.81 22.79
CA THR A 12 56.37 -16.53 24.19
C THR A 12 56.33 -15.00 24.46
N CYS A 13 56.43 -14.63 25.73
CA CYS A 13 56.37 -13.29 26.34
C CYS A 13 57.33 -12.19 25.83
N ASP A 14 56.89 -10.92 25.95
CA ASP A 14 57.44 -9.85 26.83
C ASP A 14 56.70 -8.52 26.50
N ALA A 15 56.14 -7.68 27.39
CA ALA A 15 56.44 -7.18 28.74
C ALA A 15 56.93 -5.70 28.72
N ALA A 16 55.98 -4.77 28.92
CA ALA A 16 56.13 -3.37 29.32
C ALA A 16 54.71 -2.88 29.72
N ASP A 17 54.29 -2.82 30.98
CA ASP A 17 54.75 -1.97 32.11
C ASP A 17 54.74 -0.47 31.83
N THR A 18 53.59 0.16 32.08
CA THR A 18 53.49 1.48 32.72
C THR A 18 52.24 1.51 33.60
N ASP A 19 52.44 1.49 34.92
CA ASP A 19 51.40 1.75 35.91
C ASP A 19 50.95 3.22 35.86
N GLU A 20 49.63 3.47 35.87
CA GLU A 20 49.07 4.62 36.61
C GLU A 20 47.86 4.15 37.45
N PRO A 21 47.80 4.50 38.74
CA PRO A 21 46.82 3.93 39.66
C PRO A 21 45.43 4.54 39.45
N MET A 22 44.45 3.68 39.13
CA MET A 22 43.02 4.01 39.14
C MET A 22 42.61 4.55 40.51
N GLY A 23 42.31 5.85 40.56
CA GLY A 23 41.87 6.53 41.77
C GLY A 23 40.62 5.89 42.37
N VAL A 24 40.72 5.50 43.64
CA VAL A 24 39.59 4.96 44.41
C VAL A 24 38.58 6.07 44.61
N PHE A 25 37.49 6.07 43.83
CA PHE A 25 36.40 7.00 44.04
C PHE A 25 35.63 6.59 45.31
N GLU A 26 35.93 7.28 46.41
CA GLU A 26 35.19 7.13 47.66
C GLU A 26 33.70 7.36 47.40
N ILE A 27 32.88 6.36 47.72
CA ILE A 27 31.43 6.51 47.79
C ILE A 27 31.15 7.35 49.03
N LEU A 28 31.15 8.67 48.86
CA LEU A 28 30.70 9.61 49.88
C LEU A 28 29.23 9.32 50.17
N ASN A 29 29.03 8.65 51.30
CA ASN A 29 27.72 8.35 51.87
C ASN A 29 27.10 9.63 52.46
N SER A 30 26.83 10.60 51.60
CA SER A 30 26.16 11.84 51.95
C SER A 30 24.69 11.54 52.24
N SER A 31 24.41 11.39 53.53
CA SER A 31 23.07 11.37 54.12
C SER A 31 22.19 12.47 53.52
N MET A 32 21.33 12.09 52.56
CA MET A 32 20.18 12.91 52.20
C MET A 32 19.09 12.67 53.26
N PRO A 33 18.39 13.71 53.73
CA PRO A 33 17.26 13.52 54.63
C PRO A 33 16.22 12.65 53.94
N ALA A 34 15.71 11.65 54.65
CA ALA A 34 14.66 10.79 54.14
C ALA A 34 13.42 11.64 53.81
N ALA A 35 13.25 11.97 52.53
CA ALA A 35 12.00 12.51 52.04
C ALA A 35 10.93 11.44 52.27
N THR A 36 10.09 11.67 53.28
CA THR A 36 8.97 10.80 53.62
C THR A 36 8.16 10.54 52.36
N SER A 37 8.31 9.33 51.81
CA SER A 37 7.55 8.91 50.64
C SER A 37 6.10 8.77 51.07
N ALA A 38 5.35 9.87 50.94
CA ALA A 38 3.91 9.86 50.99
C ALA A 38 3.44 9.03 49.79
N ALA A 39 3.25 7.74 50.03
CA ALA A 39 2.70 6.83 49.03
C ALA A 39 1.39 7.44 48.54
N PHE A 40 1.35 7.86 47.27
CA PHE A 40 0.15 8.32 46.62
C PHE A 40 -0.77 7.11 46.45
N ILE A 41 -1.52 6.79 47.50
CA ILE A 41 -2.60 5.81 47.45
C ILE A 41 -3.71 6.49 46.64
N ALA A 42 -3.67 6.29 45.33
CA ALA A 42 -4.73 6.70 44.43
C ALA A 42 -6.06 6.22 45.02
N THR A 43 -6.93 7.18 45.33
CA THR A 43 -8.19 6.83 45.98
C THR A 43 -9.08 6.14 44.96
N LYS A 44 -10.07 5.38 45.44
CA LYS A 44 -11.08 4.80 44.55
C LYS A 44 -11.77 5.88 43.69
N HIS A 45 -11.93 7.09 44.22
CA HIS A 45 -12.48 8.22 43.47
C HIS A 45 -11.60 8.63 42.28
N ASP A 46 -10.28 8.67 42.46
CA ASP A 46 -9.33 9.01 41.39
C ASP A 46 -9.31 7.92 40.31
N GLN A 47 -9.39 6.65 40.72
CA GLN A 47 -9.53 5.51 39.79
C GLN A 47 -10.86 5.59 39.00
N ASP A 48 -11.98 5.86 39.69
CA ASP A 48 -13.30 6.02 39.07
C ASP A 48 -13.35 7.21 38.09
N ALA A 49 -12.61 8.29 38.36
CA ALA A 49 -12.47 9.43 37.46
C ALA A 49 -11.62 9.06 36.24
N LEU A 50 -10.49 8.40 36.44
CA LEU A 50 -9.60 7.95 35.36
C LEU A 50 -10.30 6.97 34.40
N ILE A 51 -11.09 6.03 34.92
CA ILE A 51 -11.87 5.08 34.11
C ILE A 51 -12.92 5.82 33.24
N ARG A 52 -13.54 6.89 33.75
CA ARG A 52 -14.46 7.74 32.95
C ARG A 52 -13.73 8.45 31.82
N THR A 53 -12.58 9.06 32.10
CA THR A 53 -11.75 9.70 31.08
C THR A 53 -11.35 8.72 29.99
N ILE A 54 -10.84 7.54 30.35
CA ILE A 54 -10.45 6.51 29.37
C ILE A 54 -11.64 6.03 28.55
N GLY A 55 -12.79 5.75 29.17
CA GLY A 55 -14.00 5.33 28.47
C GLY A 55 -14.47 6.36 27.44
N GLN A 56 -14.53 7.64 27.85
CA GLN A 56 -14.91 8.74 26.98
C GLN A 56 -13.92 8.96 25.83
N ARG A 57 -12.61 8.96 26.10
CA ARG A 57 -11.56 9.12 25.08
C ARG A 57 -11.50 7.97 24.09
N MET A 58 -11.70 6.73 24.56
CA MET A 58 -11.83 5.56 23.68
C MET A 58 -13.05 5.67 22.76
N ARG A 59 -14.17 6.22 23.27
CA ARG A 59 -15.37 6.47 22.48
C ARG A 59 -15.15 7.56 21.43
N GLU A 60 -14.56 8.69 21.81
CA GLU A 60 -14.21 9.79 20.91
C GLU A 60 -13.28 9.30 19.78
N ALA A 61 -12.20 8.60 20.13
CA ALA A 61 -11.27 8.02 19.15
C ALA A 61 -11.96 7.03 18.20
N ARG A 62 -12.85 6.17 18.71
CA ARG A 62 -13.65 5.25 17.87
C ARG A 62 -14.54 6.00 16.87
N GLU A 63 -15.16 7.09 17.31
CA GLU A 63 -16.07 7.92 16.50
C GLU A 63 -15.30 8.74 15.46
N LEU A 64 -14.11 9.24 15.77
CA LEU A 64 -13.17 9.84 14.80
C LEU A 64 -12.76 8.86 13.70
N CYS A 65 -12.50 7.60 14.03
CA CYS A 65 -12.23 6.54 13.04
C CYS A 65 -13.49 6.04 12.29
N ASN A 66 -14.66 6.66 12.53
CA ASN A 66 -15.95 6.28 11.96
C ASN A 66 -16.30 4.78 12.15
N LEU A 67 -15.88 4.19 13.28
CA LEU A 67 -16.12 2.78 13.59
C LEU A 67 -17.36 2.61 14.49
N THR A 68 -18.21 1.64 14.15
CA THR A 68 -19.29 1.21 15.06
C THR A 68 -18.70 0.47 16.26
N GLN A 69 -19.38 0.49 17.40
CA GLN A 69 -18.94 -0.22 18.61
C GLN A 69 -18.80 -1.73 18.39
N SER A 70 -19.61 -2.33 17.51
CA SER A 70 -19.49 -3.74 17.13
C SER A 70 -18.29 -4.03 16.23
N GLU A 71 -17.97 -3.14 15.29
CA GLU A 71 -16.78 -3.28 14.45
C GLU A 71 -15.49 -3.08 15.25
N ALA A 72 -15.44 -2.06 16.10
CA ALA A 72 -14.31 -1.81 16.98
C ALA A 72 -14.08 -2.98 17.95
N ALA A 73 -15.12 -3.51 18.59
CA ALA A 73 -15.00 -4.67 19.48
C ALA A 73 -14.40 -5.90 18.76
N ARG A 74 -14.87 -6.19 17.55
CA ARG A 74 -14.33 -7.27 16.70
C ARG A 74 -12.85 -7.05 16.37
N ARG A 75 -12.45 -5.84 15.97
CA ARG A 75 -11.05 -5.50 15.66
C ARG A 75 -10.14 -5.51 16.89
N LEU A 76 -10.65 -5.21 18.07
CA LEU A 76 -9.94 -5.31 19.36
C LEU A 76 -9.86 -6.74 19.91
N GLY A 77 -10.43 -7.74 19.21
CA GLY A 77 -10.38 -9.15 19.62
C GLY A 77 -11.45 -9.57 20.62
N TYR A 78 -12.49 -8.76 20.86
CA TYR A 78 -13.65 -9.19 21.63
C TYR A 78 -14.64 -9.97 20.76
N ALA A 79 -15.14 -11.10 21.28
CA ALA A 79 -16.21 -11.86 20.65
C ALA A 79 -17.56 -11.11 20.63
N ASN A 80 -17.84 -10.28 21.65
CA ASN A 80 -19.12 -9.58 21.83
C ASN A 80 -18.88 -8.09 22.18
N PRO A 81 -19.67 -7.14 21.64
CA PRO A 81 -19.49 -5.70 21.86
C PRO A 81 -19.76 -5.24 23.30
N SER A 82 -20.50 -6.01 24.09
CA SER A 82 -20.94 -5.63 25.44
C SER A 82 -19.78 -5.31 26.41
N LYS A 83 -18.59 -5.88 26.20
CA LYS A 83 -17.40 -5.53 27.01
C LYS A 83 -16.88 -4.14 26.68
N LEU A 84 -16.71 -3.82 25.40
CA LEU A 84 -16.30 -2.48 24.95
C LEU A 84 -17.35 -1.43 25.35
N SER A 85 -18.64 -1.77 25.23
CA SER A 85 -19.75 -0.90 25.64
C SER A 85 -19.66 -0.47 27.11
N LYS A 86 -19.35 -1.39 28.03
CA LYS A 86 -19.18 -1.10 29.46
C LYS A 86 -17.94 -0.25 29.76
N VAL A 87 -16.87 -0.40 28.96
CA VAL A 87 -15.65 0.42 29.07
C VAL A 87 -15.94 1.85 28.59
N GLU A 88 -16.53 2.01 27.39
CA GLU A 88 -16.90 3.32 26.84
C GLU A 88 -17.90 4.07 27.75
N ALA A 89 -18.83 3.35 28.39
CA ALA A 89 -19.79 3.91 29.34
C ALA A 89 -19.28 3.97 30.80
N ALA A 90 -18.02 3.64 31.06
CA ALA A 90 -17.39 3.61 32.40
C ALA A 90 -18.22 2.87 33.48
N THR A 91 -19.02 1.88 33.08
CA THR A 91 -19.99 1.18 33.92
C THR A 91 -19.39 -0.05 34.61
N ASP A 92 -18.28 -0.58 34.07
CA ASP A 92 -17.48 -1.62 34.74
C ASP A 92 -16.29 -0.97 35.46
N THR A 93 -16.53 -0.57 36.70
CA THR A 93 -15.60 0.23 37.52
C THR A 93 -14.38 -0.57 38.01
N ASN A 94 -14.32 -1.88 37.75
CA ASN A 94 -13.28 -2.74 38.34
C ASN A 94 -11.89 -2.50 37.74
N SER A 95 -11.78 -2.32 36.43
CA SER A 95 -10.57 -1.85 35.72
C SER A 95 -10.75 -1.85 34.19
N VAL A 96 -10.07 -0.93 33.50
CA VAL A 96 -9.84 -1.03 32.05
C VAL A 96 -8.56 -1.86 31.83
N PRO A 97 -8.58 -2.96 31.05
CA PRO A 97 -7.37 -3.76 30.84
C PRO A 97 -6.28 -3.01 30.07
N LEU A 98 -5.02 -3.07 30.52
CA LEU A 98 -3.90 -2.40 29.84
C LEU A 98 -3.70 -2.85 28.39
N TRP A 99 -3.96 -4.13 28.09
CA TRP A 99 -3.90 -4.65 26.71
C TRP A 99 -4.93 -3.96 25.80
N LEU A 100 -6.09 -3.56 26.34
CA LEU A 100 -7.14 -2.88 25.59
C LEU A 100 -6.68 -1.47 25.21
N ILE A 101 -6.06 -0.74 26.14
CA ILE A 101 -5.52 0.62 25.90
C ILE A 101 -4.43 0.56 24.81
N HIS A 102 -3.51 -0.40 24.90
CA HIS A 102 -2.48 -0.61 23.88
C HIS A 102 -3.05 -1.03 22.51
N SER A 103 -4.07 -1.89 22.47
CA SER A 103 -4.73 -2.26 21.21
C SER A 103 -5.57 -1.11 20.63
N ALA A 104 -6.20 -0.30 21.48
CA ALA A 104 -6.98 0.87 21.09
C ALA A 104 -6.11 1.98 20.50
N SER A 105 -4.95 2.29 21.08
CA SER A 105 -4.01 3.29 20.52
C SER A 105 -3.49 2.89 19.13
N LYS A 106 -3.40 1.59 18.84
CA LYS A 106 -3.09 1.08 17.49
C LYS A 106 -4.28 1.11 16.54
N LEU A 107 -5.46 0.70 17.00
CA LEU A 107 -6.66 0.62 16.17
C LEU A 107 -7.24 1.98 15.80
N TYR A 108 -7.18 2.94 16.72
CA TYR A 108 -7.73 4.29 16.53
C TYR A 108 -6.68 5.32 16.12
N GLU A 109 -5.41 4.91 15.94
CA GLU A 109 -4.25 5.78 15.64
C GLU A 109 -4.03 6.97 16.59
N VAL A 110 -4.51 6.89 17.84
CA VAL A 110 -4.36 7.94 18.87
C VAL A 110 -3.20 7.66 19.84
N SER A 111 -2.71 8.71 20.51
CA SER A 111 -1.72 8.58 21.58
C SER A 111 -2.30 7.85 22.80
N VAL A 112 -1.44 7.14 23.55
CA VAL A 112 -1.84 6.56 24.85
C VAL A 112 -2.13 7.68 25.86
N ASP A 113 -1.41 8.80 25.77
CA ASP A 113 -1.57 9.97 26.62
C ASP A 113 -2.94 10.65 26.42
N TYR A 114 -3.44 10.68 25.18
CA TYR A 114 -4.81 11.11 24.86
C TYR A 114 -5.85 10.18 25.48
N LEU A 115 -5.66 8.86 25.41
CA LEU A 115 -6.56 7.89 26.04
C LEU A 115 -6.60 8.04 27.57
N PHE A 116 -5.48 8.37 28.21
CA PHE A 116 -5.45 8.70 29.64
C PHE A 116 -5.95 10.12 29.97
N GLY A 117 -6.19 10.97 28.96
CA GLY A 117 -6.59 12.37 29.13
C GLY A 117 -5.49 13.29 29.66
N ILE A 118 -4.22 12.89 29.48
CA ILE A 118 -3.04 13.71 29.80
C ILE A 118 -2.89 14.85 28.78
N THR A 119 -3.34 14.63 27.55
CA THR A 119 -3.40 15.63 26.47
C THR A 119 -4.78 15.60 25.80
N ASP A 120 -5.21 16.75 25.29
CA ASP A 120 -6.34 16.88 24.35
C ASP A 120 -5.95 16.55 22.91
N ASP A 121 -4.64 16.55 22.61
CA ASP A 121 -4.12 16.26 21.28
C ASP A 121 -4.14 14.75 20.99
N TRP A 122 -5.01 14.37 20.06
CA TRP A 122 -5.16 12.99 19.59
C TRP A 122 -4.11 12.64 18.52
N GLU A 123 -3.50 13.63 17.85
CA GLU A 123 -2.51 13.39 16.81
C GLU A 123 -1.17 12.94 17.43
N THR A 124 -0.81 11.68 17.21
CA THR A 124 0.61 11.31 17.32
C THR A 124 1.34 11.78 16.07
N GLY A 125 2.36 12.63 16.22
CA GLY A 125 3.27 13.04 15.13
C GLY A 125 4.11 11.92 14.47
N VAL A 126 3.72 10.65 14.66
CA VAL A 126 4.28 9.46 14.02
C VAL A 126 3.10 8.54 13.61
N PRO A 127 2.91 8.21 12.33
CA PRO A 127 1.77 7.41 11.87
C PRO A 127 1.80 5.96 12.38
N ARG A 128 0.65 5.40 12.80
CA ARG A 128 0.54 4.09 13.46
C ARG A 128 -0.40 3.09 12.76
N GLY A 129 0.06 2.51 11.66
CA GLY A 129 -0.30 1.14 11.26
C GLY A 129 -1.67 0.91 10.62
N THR A 130 -2.70 1.71 10.87
CA THR A 130 -3.99 1.60 10.16
C THR A 130 -3.85 2.17 8.74
N GLN A 131 -3.05 3.22 8.59
CA GLN A 131 -2.54 3.65 7.28
C GLN A 131 -1.82 2.52 6.52
N ALA A 132 -1.07 1.65 7.19
CA ALA A 132 -0.26 0.62 6.51
C ALA A 132 -1.12 -0.42 5.78
N PHE A 133 -2.24 -0.86 6.36
CA PHE A 133 -3.14 -1.80 5.67
C PHE A 133 -3.90 -1.12 4.52
N LEU A 134 -4.29 0.15 4.67
CA LEU A 134 -4.96 0.91 3.61
C LEU A 134 -4.01 1.17 2.44
N LEU A 135 -2.75 1.55 2.72
CA LEU A 135 -1.71 1.74 1.73
C LEU A 135 -1.38 0.44 0.99
N ASP A 136 -1.24 -0.69 1.69
CA ASP A 136 -1.05 -2.02 1.08
C ASP A 136 -2.24 -2.43 0.19
N ALA A 137 -3.47 -2.22 0.66
CA ALA A 137 -4.68 -2.49 -0.12
C ALA A 137 -4.78 -1.60 -1.37
N TRP A 138 -4.44 -0.31 -1.26
CA TRP A 138 -4.38 0.63 -2.39
C TRP A 138 -3.23 0.33 -3.35
N GLN A 139 -2.07 -0.12 -2.86
CA GLN A 139 -0.96 -0.57 -3.70
C GLN A 139 -1.37 -1.79 -4.52
N LYS A 140 -1.93 -2.84 -3.89
CA LYS A 140 -2.43 -4.04 -4.58
C LYS A 140 -3.52 -3.73 -5.61
N MET A 141 -4.43 -2.81 -5.29
CA MET A 141 -5.44 -2.36 -6.24
C MET A 141 -4.80 -1.64 -7.44
N ARG A 142 -3.87 -0.72 -7.19
CA ARG A 142 -3.13 0.02 -8.23
C ARG A 142 -2.29 -0.91 -9.11
N GLU A 143 -1.61 -1.89 -8.54
CA GLU A 143 -0.84 -2.90 -9.29
C GLU A 143 -1.72 -3.72 -10.21
N ARG A 144 -2.86 -4.22 -9.72
CA ARG A 144 -3.87 -4.93 -10.52
C ARG A 144 -4.37 -4.07 -11.68
N ASP A 145 -4.68 -2.81 -11.40
CA ASP A 145 -5.25 -1.89 -12.38
C ASP A 145 -4.21 -1.47 -13.44
N LEU A 146 -2.94 -1.28 -13.04
CA LEU A 146 -1.81 -1.06 -13.96
C LEU A 146 -1.58 -2.26 -14.89
N LEU A 147 -1.65 -3.49 -14.36
CA LEU A 147 -1.54 -4.71 -15.18
C LEU A 147 -2.70 -4.85 -16.17
N ALA A 148 -3.91 -4.46 -15.79
CA ALA A 148 -5.07 -4.44 -16.68
C ALA A 148 -4.92 -3.39 -17.80
N LEU A 149 -4.40 -2.19 -17.47
CA LEU A 149 -4.12 -1.13 -18.44
C LEU A 149 -3.00 -1.49 -19.41
N ASP A 150 -1.89 -2.06 -18.93
CA ASP A 150 -0.79 -2.55 -19.77
C ASP A 150 -1.26 -3.65 -20.74
N ARG A 151 -2.08 -4.60 -20.26
CA ARG A 151 -2.69 -5.60 -21.13
C ARG A 151 -3.56 -4.97 -22.22
N LEU A 152 -4.47 -4.07 -21.85
CA LEU A 152 -5.37 -3.40 -22.79
C LEU A 152 -4.59 -2.55 -23.80
N HIS A 153 -3.52 -1.86 -23.36
CA HIS A 153 -2.63 -1.12 -24.24
C HIS A 153 -1.96 -2.04 -25.28
N ARG A 154 -1.43 -3.20 -24.87
CA ARG A 154 -0.84 -4.19 -25.80
C ARG A 154 -1.85 -4.73 -26.80
N GLU A 155 -3.08 -5.02 -26.36
CA GLU A 155 -4.17 -5.46 -27.24
C GLU A 155 -4.53 -4.36 -28.27
N VAL A 156 -4.65 -3.10 -27.85
CA VAL A 156 -4.88 -1.94 -28.74
C VAL A 156 -3.73 -1.74 -29.75
N VAL A 157 -2.47 -1.84 -29.31
CA VAL A 157 -1.29 -1.73 -30.18
C VAL A 157 -1.27 -2.86 -31.22
N ALA A 158 -1.55 -4.11 -30.82
CA ALA A 158 -1.60 -5.25 -31.72
C ALA A 158 -2.70 -5.11 -32.78
N VAL A 159 -3.92 -4.73 -32.38
CA VAL A 159 -5.04 -4.49 -33.31
C VAL A 159 -4.74 -3.34 -34.25
N SER A 160 -4.19 -2.23 -33.75
CA SER A 160 -3.83 -1.06 -34.55
C SER A 160 -2.72 -1.36 -35.57
N GLY A 161 -1.73 -2.18 -35.18
CA GLY A 161 -0.69 -2.68 -36.07
C GLY A 161 -1.23 -3.59 -37.17
N GLY A 162 -2.09 -4.56 -36.81
CA GLY A 162 -2.75 -5.46 -37.75
C GLY A 162 -3.63 -4.73 -38.77
N ALA A 163 -4.44 -3.77 -38.31
CA ALA A 163 -5.23 -2.91 -39.19
C ALA A 163 -4.34 -2.07 -40.12
N GLY A 164 -3.22 -1.53 -39.63
CA GLY A 164 -2.22 -0.85 -40.45
C GLY A 164 -1.63 -1.74 -41.56
N ALA A 165 -1.29 -2.99 -41.24
CA ALA A 165 -0.80 -3.95 -42.23
C ALA A 165 -1.86 -4.30 -43.29
N MET A 166 -3.13 -4.47 -42.88
CA MET A 166 -4.25 -4.66 -43.82
C MET A 166 -4.41 -3.47 -44.79
N LEU A 167 -4.25 -2.24 -44.32
CA LEU A 167 -4.30 -1.05 -45.17
C LEU A 167 -3.19 -1.02 -46.22
N CYS A 168 -1.96 -1.40 -45.84
CA CYS A 168 -0.85 -1.54 -46.78
C CYS A 168 -1.17 -2.60 -47.86
N ALA A 169 -1.64 -3.79 -47.45
CA ALA A 169 -1.99 -4.86 -48.37
C ALA A 169 -3.11 -4.47 -49.37
N VAL A 170 -4.12 -3.69 -48.94
CA VAL A 170 -5.17 -3.18 -49.86
C VAL A 170 -4.59 -2.17 -50.86
N LYS A 171 -3.68 -1.29 -50.42
CA LYS A 171 -3.01 -0.31 -51.31
C LYS A 171 -2.09 -1.00 -52.34
N GLU A 172 -1.35 -2.02 -51.91
CA GLU A 172 -0.53 -2.85 -52.80
C GLU A 172 -1.37 -3.62 -53.82
N LEU A 173 -2.49 -4.22 -53.39
CA LEU A 173 -3.43 -4.92 -54.27
C LEU A 173 -4.06 -3.97 -55.31
N SER A 174 -4.48 -2.78 -54.88
CA SER A 174 -5.01 -1.75 -55.78
C SER A 174 -3.98 -1.34 -56.84
N ALA A 175 -2.75 -1.02 -56.43
CA ALA A 175 -1.67 -0.67 -57.34
C ALA A 175 -1.32 -1.80 -58.33
N ALA A 176 -1.29 -3.05 -57.85
CA ALA A 176 -1.04 -4.23 -58.69
C ALA A 176 -2.15 -4.45 -59.73
N ILE A 177 -3.43 -4.28 -59.36
CA ILE A 177 -4.57 -4.36 -60.28
C ILE A 177 -4.52 -3.20 -61.29
N SER A 178 -4.25 -1.96 -60.85
CA SER A 178 -4.10 -0.82 -61.77
C SER A 178 -2.99 -1.04 -62.81
N LEU A 179 -1.85 -1.60 -62.41
CA LEU A 179 -0.75 -1.95 -63.32
C LEU A 179 -1.11 -3.11 -64.26
N TYR A 180 -1.90 -4.08 -63.80
CA TYR A 180 -2.40 -5.16 -64.64
C TYR A 180 -3.36 -4.62 -65.72
N CYS A 181 -4.29 -3.74 -65.34
CA CYS A 181 -5.22 -3.08 -66.26
C CYS A 181 -4.50 -2.24 -67.32
N SER A 182 -3.47 -1.46 -66.94
CA SER A 182 -2.74 -0.62 -67.89
C SER A 182 -1.92 -1.41 -68.91
N ARG A 183 -1.53 -2.65 -68.57
CA ARG A 183 -0.85 -3.57 -69.48
C ARG A 183 -1.79 -4.43 -70.33
N ASN A 184 -3.05 -4.58 -69.92
CA ASN A 184 -4.04 -5.45 -70.55
C ASN A 184 -5.33 -4.67 -70.85
N PRO A 185 -5.38 -3.83 -71.92
CA PRO A 185 -6.55 -3.00 -72.21
C PRO A 185 -7.84 -3.80 -72.44
N GLY A 186 -7.73 -5.04 -72.91
CA GLY A 186 -8.88 -5.95 -73.05
C GLY A 186 -9.47 -6.45 -71.73
N PHE A 187 -8.83 -6.20 -70.57
CA PHE A 187 -9.34 -6.63 -69.26
C PHE A 187 -10.76 -6.11 -68.97
N ALA A 188 -11.08 -4.89 -69.40
CA ALA A 188 -12.40 -4.30 -69.22
C ALA A 188 -13.54 -5.19 -69.78
N GLU A 189 -13.30 -5.86 -70.92
CA GLU A 189 -14.29 -6.72 -71.58
C GLU A 189 -14.24 -8.19 -71.11
N THR A 190 -13.30 -8.56 -70.23
CA THR A 190 -13.23 -9.94 -69.71
C THR A 190 -14.34 -10.26 -68.72
N LEU A 191 -14.89 -11.47 -68.81
CA LEU A 191 -15.91 -11.97 -67.90
C LEU A 191 -15.40 -11.95 -66.44
N GLY A 192 -16.09 -11.21 -65.58
CA GLY A 192 -15.76 -11.10 -64.15
C GLY A 192 -14.91 -9.87 -63.77
N SER A 193 -14.36 -9.12 -64.72
CA SER A 193 -13.57 -7.90 -64.46
C SER A 193 -14.34 -6.89 -63.58
N ALA A 194 -15.60 -6.62 -63.92
CA ALA A 194 -16.50 -5.74 -63.17
C ALA A 194 -16.70 -6.20 -61.72
N THR A 195 -16.79 -7.51 -61.47
CA THR A 195 -16.93 -8.08 -60.12
C THR A 195 -15.65 -7.87 -59.30
N VAL A 196 -14.47 -8.01 -59.91
CA VAL A 196 -13.18 -7.74 -59.26
C VAL A 196 -13.07 -6.26 -58.92
N MET A 197 -13.33 -5.37 -59.88
CA MET A 197 -13.27 -3.91 -59.68
C MET A 197 -14.26 -3.44 -58.61
N HIS A 198 -15.48 -3.98 -58.58
CA HIS A 198 -16.46 -3.64 -57.54
C HIS A 198 -16.02 -4.12 -56.15
N ARG A 199 -15.44 -5.32 -56.03
CA ARG A 199 -14.90 -5.82 -54.76
C ARG A 199 -13.68 -5.01 -54.30
N LEU A 200 -12.81 -4.61 -55.22
CA LEU A 200 -11.68 -3.73 -54.93
C LEU A 200 -12.15 -2.37 -54.40
N GLY A 201 -13.07 -1.69 -55.11
CA GLY A 201 -13.61 -0.40 -54.65
C GLY A 201 -14.30 -0.48 -53.29
N ARG A 202 -14.94 -1.62 -52.96
CA ARG A 202 -15.47 -1.86 -51.60
C ARG A 202 -14.38 -2.04 -50.55
N LEU A 203 -13.26 -2.70 -50.87
CA LEU A 203 -12.11 -2.82 -49.98
C LEU A 203 -11.40 -1.48 -49.76
N GLU A 204 -11.26 -0.68 -50.82
CA GLU A 204 -10.70 0.68 -50.76
C GLU A 204 -11.57 1.61 -49.90
N ALA A 205 -12.90 1.57 -50.05
CA ALA A 205 -13.82 2.33 -49.22
C ALA A 205 -13.77 1.91 -47.73
N ALA A 206 -13.61 0.61 -47.43
CA ALA A 206 -13.39 0.15 -46.06
C ALA A 206 -12.02 0.59 -45.52
N ALA A 207 -11.00 0.59 -46.37
CA ALA A 207 -9.64 1.00 -46.01
C ALA A 207 -9.55 2.51 -45.69
N THR A 208 -10.25 3.39 -46.43
CA THR A 208 -10.23 4.83 -46.12
C THR A 208 -10.88 5.15 -44.77
N VAL A 209 -11.98 4.45 -44.41
CA VAL A 209 -12.62 4.57 -43.09
C VAL A 209 -11.66 4.10 -41.99
N ALA A 210 -11.08 2.91 -42.11
CA ALA A 210 -10.13 2.38 -41.13
C ALA A 210 -8.86 3.24 -41.00
N GLU A 211 -8.38 3.87 -42.09
CA GLU A 211 -7.25 4.81 -42.04
C GLU A 211 -7.59 6.07 -41.24
N VAL A 212 -8.80 6.61 -41.40
CA VAL A 212 -9.27 7.77 -40.61
C VAL A 212 -9.35 7.43 -39.13
N ASP A 213 -9.89 6.27 -38.78
CA ASP A 213 -10.05 5.88 -37.37
C ASP A 213 -8.72 5.54 -36.70
N LEU A 214 -7.77 4.90 -37.41
CA LEU A 214 -6.40 4.74 -36.91
C LEU A 214 -5.66 6.07 -36.71
N ARG A 215 -5.91 7.09 -37.57
CA ARG A 215 -5.36 8.44 -37.37
C ARG A 215 -5.93 9.10 -36.11
N LYS A 216 -7.24 9.01 -35.87
CA LYS A 216 -7.88 9.52 -34.64
C LYS A 216 -7.29 8.85 -33.39
N LEU A 217 -7.16 7.53 -33.39
CA LEU A 217 -6.58 6.77 -32.28
C LEU A 217 -5.14 7.22 -31.97
N ARG A 218 -4.31 7.40 -33.00
CA ARG A 218 -2.93 7.92 -32.85
C ARG A 218 -2.89 9.33 -32.25
N LEU A 219 -3.73 10.25 -32.72
CA LEU A 219 -3.80 11.61 -32.19
C LEU A 219 -4.24 11.61 -30.72
N SER A 220 -5.31 10.90 -30.38
CA SER A 220 -5.78 10.76 -28.99
C SER A 220 -4.77 10.08 -28.06
N SER A 221 -3.82 9.31 -28.61
CA SER A 221 -2.74 8.69 -27.85
C SER A 221 -1.54 9.63 -27.62
N GLN A 222 -1.45 10.76 -28.35
CA GLN A 222 -0.39 11.76 -28.20
C GLN A 222 -0.78 12.89 -27.24
N GLU A 223 -2.07 13.16 -27.02
CA GLU A 223 -2.57 14.21 -26.11
C GLU A 223 -2.51 13.83 -24.62
N VAL A 224 -2.14 12.59 -24.29
CA VAL A 224 -2.11 12.03 -22.92
C VAL A 224 -0.67 11.98 -22.35
N VAL A 225 0.32 12.50 -23.09
CA VAL A 225 1.75 12.57 -22.73
C VAL A 225 2.15 14.02 -22.45
#